data_AF-A0A382MBH9-F1
#
_entry.id   AF-A0A382MBH9-F1
#
_cell.length_a   1.000
_cell.length_b   1.000
_cell.length_c   1.000
_cell.angle_alpha   90.00
_cell.angle_beta   90.00
_cell.angle_gamma   90.00
#
_symmetry.space_group_name_H-M   'P 1'
#
loop_
_entity.id
_entity.type
_entity.pdbx_description
1 polymer ?
#
loop_
_entity_poly.entity_id
_entity_poly.type
_entity_poly.pdbx_seq_one_letter_code
_entity_poly.pdbx_strand_id
1 'polypeptide(L)'
;MARFLFVVTLLFLAPLGSPAQIRMEVDLDMLQAVMPNAHSFSEKTGDPPVYTAYGIGADGSTETEIGYVFLTSDLPPEEFGYSGKIEVLVSMDLVGRIIGVKVVHYREALQSSHGDFLRRPGIQEQFSGKHIADAFRVYRDVEGISGATISTSAMYRGIRNSSRRVALAYLRDRQPPRPVGGDETAPAITLEDLERLTWLEILSSGLVASMEVVRYEALGLDLTFSYIGDEVLGNLLLGPETYASVREQAETWGNDGHLMFLGLDG
;
A
#
# COMPACT_ATOMS: atom_id res chain seq x y z
N MET A 1 12.89 -78.67 22.41
CA MET A 1 12.21 -77.52 21.78
C MET A 1 12.86 -76.24 22.28
N ALA A 2 13.78 -75.66 21.50
CA ALA A 2 14.48 -74.42 21.85
C ALA A 2 13.70 -73.22 21.30
N ARG A 3 13.37 -72.25 22.17
CA ARG A 3 12.65 -71.02 21.82
C ARG A 3 13.67 -69.97 21.36
N PHE A 4 13.56 -69.52 20.11
CA PHE A 4 14.30 -68.38 19.57
C PHE A 4 13.63 -67.08 20.04
N LEU A 5 14.38 -66.20 20.69
CA LEU A 5 13.96 -64.87 21.11
C LEU A 5 14.41 -63.87 20.04
N PHE A 6 13.46 -63.26 19.32
CA PHE A 6 13.75 -62.25 18.29
C PHE A 6 13.80 -60.87 18.98
N VAL A 7 14.98 -60.25 19.02
CA VAL A 7 15.14 -58.85 19.48
C VAL A 7 15.00 -57.95 18.27
N VAL A 8 13.92 -57.16 18.23
CA VAL A 8 13.72 -56.11 17.23
C VAL A 8 14.36 -54.83 17.76
N THR A 9 15.49 -54.45 17.20
CA THR A 9 16.15 -53.16 17.46
C THR A 9 15.49 -52.08 16.63
N LEU A 10 14.72 -51.19 17.28
CA LEU A 10 14.13 -50.01 16.65
C LEU A 10 15.19 -48.91 16.50
N LEU A 11 15.64 -48.67 15.27
CA LEU A 11 16.48 -47.51 14.93
C LEU A 11 15.60 -46.25 14.90
N PHE A 12 15.76 -45.36 15.88
CA PHE A 12 15.20 -44.01 15.82
C PHE A 12 16.04 -43.17 14.86
N LEU A 13 15.50 -42.94 13.66
CA LEU A 13 16.04 -41.96 12.72
C LEU A 13 15.63 -40.57 13.22
N ALA A 14 16.54 -39.87 13.91
CA ALA A 14 16.31 -38.48 14.30
C ALA A 14 16.32 -37.60 13.02
N PRO A 15 15.28 -36.77 12.78
CA PRO A 15 15.31 -35.83 11.66
C PRO A 15 16.41 -34.80 11.92
N LEU A 16 17.41 -34.75 11.02
CA LEU A 16 18.34 -33.63 10.93
C LEU A 16 17.52 -32.37 10.63
N GLY A 17 17.28 -31.55 11.66
CA GLY A 17 16.63 -30.27 11.52
C GLY A 17 17.38 -29.41 10.52
N SER A 18 16.66 -28.91 9.51
CA SER A 18 17.15 -27.82 8.66
C SER A 18 17.49 -26.62 9.55
N PRO A 19 18.56 -25.84 9.26
CA PRO A 19 18.81 -24.61 10.00
C PRO A 19 17.64 -23.65 9.74
N ALA A 20 16.72 -23.59 10.70
CA ALA A 20 15.65 -22.60 10.74
C ALA A 20 16.33 -21.25 10.94
N GLN A 21 16.37 -20.43 9.90
CA GLN A 21 16.76 -19.04 10.03
C GLN A 21 15.74 -18.38 10.96
N ILE A 22 16.22 -17.88 12.10
CA ILE A 22 15.40 -17.29 13.15
C ILE A 22 14.63 -16.11 12.54
N ARG A 23 13.30 -16.21 12.46
CA ARG A 23 12.43 -15.07 12.22
C ARG A 23 12.71 -14.09 13.35
N MET A 24 13.27 -12.93 13.04
CA MET A 24 13.48 -11.92 14.06
C MET A 24 12.11 -11.40 14.46
N GLU A 25 11.79 -11.52 15.74
CA GLU A 25 10.62 -10.86 16.31
C GLU A 25 10.84 -9.35 16.25
N VAL A 26 9.79 -8.58 15.95
CA VAL A 26 9.91 -7.12 15.90
C VAL A 26 10.13 -6.63 17.32
N ASP A 27 11.34 -6.15 17.59
CA ASP A 27 11.74 -5.62 18.90
C ASP A 27 11.71 -4.09 18.92
N LEU A 28 11.89 -3.51 20.12
CA LEU A 28 11.88 -2.08 20.32
C LEU A 28 13.02 -1.37 19.56
N ASP A 29 14.18 -2.02 19.41
CA ASP A 29 15.32 -1.46 18.67
C ASP A 29 14.99 -1.31 17.18
N MET A 30 14.25 -2.26 16.60
CA MET A 30 13.76 -2.16 15.23
C MET A 30 12.72 -1.06 15.08
N LEU A 31 11.78 -0.94 16.02
CA LEU A 31 10.79 0.13 16.03
C LEU A 31 11.47 1.51 16.10
N GLN A 32 12.42 1.69 17.01
CA GLN A 32 13.19 2.93 17.15
C GLN A 32 14.02 3.21 15.89
N ALA A 33 14.60 2.18 15.26
CA ALA A 33 15.40 2.36 14.04
C ALA A 33 14.58 2.88 12.85
N VAL A 34 13.33 2.44 12.69
CA VAL A 34 12.46 2.94 11.61
C VAL A 34 11.74 4.22 12.01
N MET A 35 11.57 4.51 13.30
CA MET A 35 10.89 5.72 13.78
C MET A 35 11.74 6.44 14.85
N PRO A 36 12.88 7.07 14.47
CA PRO A 36 13.84 7.58 15.43
C PRO A 36 13.33 8.71 16.35
N ASN A 37 12.29 9.42 15.91
CA ASN A 37 11.70 10.54 16.64
C ASN A 37 10.65 10.12 17.68
N ALA A 38 10.33 8.83 17.76
CA ALA A 38 9.43 8.30 18.78
C ALA A 38 10.18 8.16 20.12
N HIS A 39 9.48 8.47 21.21
CA HIS A 39 9.93 8.21 22.57
C HIS A 39 9.29 6.94 23.15
N SER A 40 8.09 6.59 22.69
CA SER A 40 7.37 5.40 23.10
C SER A 40 6.53 4.83 21.95
N PHE A 41 6.17 3.56 22.07
CA PHE A 41 5.34 2.83 21.12
C PHE A 41 4.22 2.11 21.86
N SER A 42 3.02 2.05 21.26
CA SER A 42 1.96 1.19 21.78
C SER A 42 2.27 -0.29 21.56
N GLU A 43 1.45 -1.15 22.17
CA GLU A 43 1.32 -2.52 21.67
C GLU A 43 0.72 -2.54 20.26
N LYS A 44 0.94 -3.65 19.55
CA LYS A 44 0.42 -3.83 18.20
C LYS A 44 -1.09 -4.05 18.25
N THR A 45 -1.86 -3.11 17.71
CA THR A 45 -3.33 -3.09 17.83
C THR A 45 -4.01 -2.60 16.54
N GLY A 46 -5.34 -2.76 16.47
CA GLY A 46 -6.18 -2.30 15.37
C GLY A 46 -6.23 -3.23 14.15
N ASP A 47 -6.89 -2.75 13.08
CA ASP A 47 -7.05 -3.46 11.80
C ASP A 47 -6.90 -2.48 10.62
N PRO A 48 -5.81 -2.55 9.83
CA PRO A 48 -4.69 -3.48 9.95
C PRO A 48 -3.85 -3.24 11.22
N PRO A 49 -3.17 -4.25 11.76
CA PRO A 49 -2.47 -4.14 13.05
C PRO A 49 -1.21 -3.26 12.94
N VAL A 50 -1.12 -2.24 13.80
CA VAL A 50 -0.02 -1.26 13.83
C VAL A 50 0.51 -1.02 15.24
N TYR A 51 1.76 -0.58 15.33
CA TYR A 51 2.31 0.08 16.52
C TYR A 51 2.13 1.59 16.33
N THR A 52 1.46 2.25 17.27
CA THR A 52 1.36 3.71 17.30
C THR A 52 2.62 4.29 17.93
N ALA A 53 3.26 5.23 17.24
CA ALA A 53 4.46 5.91 17.71
C ALA A 53 4.09 7.25 18.36
N TYR A 54 4.63 7.50 19.56
CA TYR A 54 4.42 8.76 20.28
C TYR A 54 5.73 9.55 20.40
N GLY A 55 5.65 10.84 20.09
CA GLY A 55 6.73 11.81 20.25
C GLY A 55 6.38 12.86 21.30
N ILE A 56 7.34 13.73 21.63
CA ILE A 56 7.08 14.86 22.52
C ILE A 56 6.37 15.96 21.71
N GLY A 57 5.21 16.39 22.19
CA GLY A 57 4.42 17.48 21.62
C GLY A 57 5.15 18.82 21.69
N ALA A 58 4.64 19.82 20.95
CA ALA A 58 5.26 21.15 20.85
C ALA A 58 5.37 21.90 22.21
N ASP A 59 4.60 21.48 23.20
CA ASP A 59 4.61 22.01 24.57
C ASP A 59 5.68 21.36 25.47
N GLY A 60 6.36 20.32 24.99
CA GLY A 60 7.40 19.59 25.73
C GLY A 60 6.87 18.66 26.83
N SER A 61 5.56 18.60 27.06
CA SER A 61 4.94 17.88 28.19
C SER A 61 3.94 16.80 27.79
N THR A 62 3.40 16.86 26.58
CA THR A 62 2.33 15.96 26.17
C THR A 62 2.83 14.99 25.10
N GLU A 63 2.74 13.68 25.36
CA GLU A 63 2.98 12.68 24.32
C GLU A 63 1.94 12.85 23.22
N THR A 64 2.41 13.07 22.00
CA THR A 64 1.57 13.23 20.82
C THR A 64 1.88 12.12 19.85
N GLU A 65 0.85 11.57 19.24
CA GLU A 65 1.00 10.60 18.16
C GLU A 65 1.73 11.23 16.97
N ILE A 66 2.78 10.58 16.48
CA ILE A 66 3.60 11.09 15.37
C ILE A 66 3.56 10.19 14.13
N GLY A 67 2.99 8.98 14.24
CA GLY A 67 2.90 8.05 13.13
C GLY A 67 2.61 6.61 13.53
N TYR A 68 2.69 5.73 12.54
CA TYR A 68 2.45 4.29 12.68
C TYR A 68 3.65 3.49 12.20
N VAL A 69 3.88 2.36 12.83
CA VAL A 69 4.84 1.33 12.39
C VAL A 69 4.09 0.02 12.17
N PHE A 70 4.35 -0.67 11.08
CA PHE A 70 3.65 -1.90 10.71
C PHE A 70 4.53 -2.82 9.88
N LEU A 71 4.18 -4.11 9.87
CA LEU A 71 4.91 -5.13 9.14
C LEU A 71 4.09 -5.56 7.92
N THR A 72 4.71 -5.59 6.75
CA THR A 72 4.02 -5.90 5.49
C THR A 72 3.31 -7.26 5.50
N SER A 73 3.77 -8.23 6.29
CA SER A 73 3.17 -9.55 6.40
C SER A 73 1.79 -9.55 7.07
N ASP A 74 1.45 -8.52 7.85
CA ASP A 74 0.12 -8.43 8.49
C ASP A 74 -0.93 -7.78 7.60
N LEU A 75 -0.56 -7.36 6.39
CA LEU A 75 -1.43 -6.65 5.46
C LEU A 75 -1.59 -7.43 4.16
N PRO A 76 -2.35 -8.55 4.16
CA PRO A 76 -2.51 -9.39 2.97
C PRO A 76 -3.23 -8.63 1.83
N PRO A 77 -2.86 -8.83 0.55
CA PRO A 77 -1.95 -9.86 0.07
C PRO A 77 -0.48 -9.46 0.23
N GLU A 78 0.32 -10.43 0.68
CA GLU A 78 1.77 -10.27 0.78
C GLU A 78 2.42 -10.34 -0.61
N GLU A 79 3.45 -9.53 -0.82
CA GLU A 79 4.20 -9.56 -2.07
C GLU A 79 5.25 -10.67 -2.06
N PHE A 80 5.30 -11.40 -3.17
CA PHE A 80 6.27 -12.45 -3.39
C PHE A 80 7.44 -11.94 -4.23
N GLY A 81 8.64 -12.07 -3.68
CA GLY A 81 9.88 -12.01 -4.45
C GLY A 81 10.03 -13.22 -5.37
N TYR A 82 11.24 -13.44 -5.86
CA TYR A 82 11.51 -14.56 -6.76
C TYR A 82 11.36 -15.92 -6.06
N SER A 83 11.71 -16.04 -4.78
CA SER A 83 11.68 -17.33 -4.06
C SER A 83 10.74 -17.37 -2.86
N GLY A 84 10.20 -16.23 -2.42
CA GLY A 84 9.33 -16.19 -1.25
C GLY A 84 8.86 -14.80 -0.88
N LYS A 85 8.13 -14.74 0.23
CA LYS A 85 7.63 -13.48 0.82
C LYS A 85 8.78 -12.64 1.35
N ILE A 86 8.59 -11.33 1.30
CA ILE A 86 9.55 -10.34 1.81
C ILE A 86 8.83 -9.54 2.90
N GLU A 87 9.26 -9.72 4.14
CA GLU A 87 8.71 -9.07 5.33
C GLU A 87 9.51 -7.82 5.63
N VAL A 88 8.81 -6.68 5.64
CA VAL A 88 9.42 -5.36 5.81
C VAL A 88 8.66 -4.60 6.90
N LEU A 89 9.40 -4.08 7.86
CA LEU A 89 8.90 -3.14 8.84
C LEU A 89 8.96 -1.74 8.22
N VAL A 90 7.83 -1.04 8.23
CA VAL A 90 7.67 0.28 7.62
C VAL A 90 7.10 1.23 8.66
N SER A 91 7.67 2.43 8.75
CA SER A 91 7.11 3.53 9.54
C SER A 91 6.61 4.65 8.64
N MET A 92 5.51 5.28 9.04
CA MET A 92 4.84 6.33 8.28
C MET A 92 4.33 7.41 9.23
N ASP A 93 4.48 8.67 8.85
CA ASP A 93 3.93 9.80 9.59
C ASP A 93 2.42 9.98 9.36
N LEU A 94 1.83 10.95 10.07
CA LEU A 94 0.40 11.24 10.00
C LEU A 94 -0.06 11.91 8.69
N VAL A 95 0.86 12.22 7.77
CA VAL A 95 0.54 12.78 6.46
C VAL A 95 0.89 11.84 5.32
N GLY A 96 1.25 10.59 5.61
CA GLY A 96 1.52 9.57 4.59
C GLY A 96 2.93 9.62 4.01
N ARG A 97 3.92 10.17 4.71
CA ARG A 97 5.33 10.07 4.32
C ARG A 97 5.98 8.91 5.05
N ILE A 98 6.78 8.14 4.32
CA ILE A 98 7.57 7.06 4.89
C ILE A 98 8.75 7.66 5.66
N ILE A 99 8.93 7.28 6.92
CA ILE A 99 10.04 7.77 7.74
C ILE A 99 11.22 6.80 7.71
N GLY A 100 10.93 5.49 7.80
CA GLY A 100 11.94 4.44 7.80
C GLY A 100 11.40 3.10 7.30
N VAL A 101 12.32 2.31 6.77
CA VAL A 101 12.06 0.97 6.21
C VAL A 101 13.15 0.04 6.69
N LYS A 102 12.77 -1.17 7.14
CA LYS A 102 13.70 -2.20 7.57
C LYS A 102 13.22 -3.59 7.17
N VAL A 103 14.02 -4.31 6.40
CA VAL A 103 13.71 -5.70 6.01
C VAL A 103 13.93 -6.62 7.20
N VAL A 104 12.84 -7.18 7.72
CA VAL A 104 12.86 -8.09 8.88
C VAL A 104 13.26 -9.48 8.42
N HIS A 105 12.58 -10.01 7.41
CA HIS A 105 12.82 -11.37 6.94
C HIS A 105 12.60 -11.51 5.44
N TYR A 106 13.48 -12.24 4.76
CA TYR A 106 13.24 -12.69 3.40
C TYR A 106 14.16 -13.87 3.07
N ARG A 107 13.71 -14.72 2.14
CA ARG A 107 14.49 -15.84 1.62
C ARG A 107 14.47 -15.85 0.11
N GLU A 108 15.65 -15.74 -0.48
CA GLU A 108 15.84 -15.60 -1.92
C GLU A 108 16.95 -16.52 -2.40
N ALA A 109 16.72 -17.27 -3.48
CA ALA A 109 17.74 -18.15 -4.06
C ALA A 109 19.00 -17.36 -4.48
N LEU A 110 18.81 -16.10 -4.87
CA LEU A 110 19.88 -15.17 -5.23
C LEU A 110 20.80 -14.81 -4.06
N GLN A 111 20.45 -15.08 -2.80
CA GLN A 111 21.34 -14.81 -1.66
C GLN A 111 22.69 -15.54 -1.76
N SER A 112 22.72 -16.69 -2.44
CA SER A 112 23.96 -17.45 -2.71
C SER A 112 24.99 -16.66 -3.54
N SER A 113 24.53 -15.78 -4.42
CA SER A 113 25.39 -15.00 -5.33
C SER A 113 25.39 -13.49 -5.05
N HIS A 114 24.31 -12.97 -4.47
CA HIS A 114 24.09 -11.54 -4.22
C HIS A 114 24.17 -11.18 -2.73
N GLY A 115 24.35 -12.16 -1.84
CA GLY A 115 24.41 -11.95 -0.38
C GLY A 115 23.09 -11.42 0.18
N ASP A 116 23.18 -10.59 1.22
CA ASP A 116 22.01 -9.92 1.83
C ASP A 116 21.59 -8.66 1.04
N PHE A 117 21.24 -8.86 -0.24
CA PHE A 117 21.13 -7.77 -1.20
C PHE A 117 20.03 -6.75 -0.91
N LEU A 118 18.92 -7.15 -0.26
CA LEU A 118 17.82 -6.25 0.12
C LEU A 118 18.13 -5.40 1.36
N ARG A 119 19.11 -5.82 2.18
CA ARG A 119 19.58 -5.06 3.35
C ARG A 119 20.86 -4.27 3.10
N ARG A 120 21.28 -4.13 1.84
CA ARG A 120 22.45 -3.32 1.50
C ARG A 120 22.16 -1.83 1.73
N PRO A 121 23.18 -1.05 2.15
CA PRO A 121 23.04 0.39 2.30
C PRO A 121 22.53 1.06 1.02
N GLY A 122 21.62 2.02 1.18
CA GLY A 122 20.98 2.78 0.11
C GLY A 122 19.65 2.17 -0.36
N ILE A 123 19.47 0.85 -0.21
CA ILE A 123 18.27 0.17 -0.73
C ILE A 123 17.02 0.47 0.10
N GLN A 124 17.15 0.56 1.42
CA GLN A 124 16.02 0.79 2.33
C GLN A 124 15.86 2.30 2.62
N GLU A 125 16.98 2.99 2.72
CA GLU A 125 17.08 4.40 3.10
C GLU A 125 16.44 5.33 2.06
N GLN A 126 16.42 4.92 0.79
CA GLN A 126 15.81 5.70 -0.30
C GLN A 126 14.32 5.99 -0.10
N PHE A 127 13.61 5.25 0.75
CA PHE A 127 12.18 5.48 1.01
C PHE A 127 11.93 6.64 1.98
N SER A 128 12.92 7.03 2.78
CA SER A 128 12.75 8.09 3.77
C SER A 128 12.34 9.41 3.11
N GLY A 129 11.26 10.01 3.60
CA GLY A 129 10.68 11.26 3.10
C GLY A 129 9.76 11.12 1.88
N LYS A 130 9.76 9.97 1.20
CA LYS A 130 8.86 9.72 0.05
C LYS A 130 7.42 9.57 0.52
N HIS A 131 6.48 9.97 -0.34
CA HIS A 131 5.06 9.93 -0.02
C HIS A 131 4.44 8.62 -0.53
N ILE A 132 3.48 8.06 0.20
CA ILE A 132 2.82 6.80 -0.19
C ILE A 132 2.06 6.85 -1.52
N ALA A 133 1.71 8.06 -1.99
CA ALA A 133 1.08 8.26 -3.29
C ALA A 133 2.05 8.07 -4.47
N ASP A 134 3.35 8.13 -4.21
CA ASP A 134 4.38 7.93 -5.22
C ASP A 134 4.34 6.49 -5.77
N ALA A 135 4.80 6.30 -7.01
CA ALA A 135 4.64 5.03 -7.71
C ALA A 135 5.71 3.97 -7.35
N PHE A 136 6.89 4.37 -6.88
CA PHE A 136 8.03 3.50 -6.54
C PHE A 136 8.40 2.51 -7.66
N ARG A 137 8.44 2.97 -8.91
CA ARG A 137 8.87 2.15 -10.05
C ARG A 137 10.39 1.98 -10.02
N VAL A 138 10.84 0.73 -10.03
CA VAL A 138 12.26 0.38 -10.07
C VAL A 138 12.92 0.97 -11.32
N TYR A 139 14.11 1.55 -11.16
CA TYR A 139 14.88 2.25 -12.20
C TYR A 139 14.19 3.50 -12.79
N ARG A 140 13.15 4.01 -12.14
CA ARG A 140 12.52 5.29 -12.49
C ARG A 140 12.39 6.20 -11.27
N ASP A 141 11.70 5.72 -10.24
CA ASP A 141 11.39 6.49 -9.02
C ASP A 141 12.27 6.08 -7.82
N VAL A 142 12.81 4.86 -7.88
CA VAL A 142 13.62 4.18 -6.85
C VAL A 142 14.69 3.32 -7.52
N GLU A 143 15.83 3.18 -6.86
CA GLU A 143 16.96 2.38 -7.35
C GLU A 143 16.59 0.89 -7.39
N GLY A 144 17.11 0.17 -8.38
CA GLY A 144 16.94 -1.27 -8.47
C GLY A 144 18.22 -2.03 -8.19
N ILE A 145 18.09 -3.35 -8.06
CA ILE A 145 19.25 -4.25 -7.96
C ILE A 145 19.37 -5.03 -9.26
N SER A 146 20.46 -4.80 -9.98
CA SER A 146 20.79 -5.53 -11.21
C SER A 146 20.75 -7.03 -10.95
N GLY A 147 20.01 -7.77 -11.77
CA GLY A 147 19.84 -9.22 -11.62
C GLY A 147 18.83 -9.68 -10.56
N ALA A 148 18.29 -8.77 -9.75
CA ALA A 148 17.29 -9.09 -8.71
C ALA A 148 16.00 -8.25 -8.82
N THR A 149 15.66 -7.79 -10.03
CA THR A 149 14.53 -6.88 -10.28
C THR A 149 13.20 -7.41 -9.75
N ILE A 150 12.93 -8.72 -9.82
CA ILE A 150 11.68 -9.33 -9.33
C ILE A 150 11.56 -9.12 -7.82
N SER A 151 12.59 -9.53 -7.06
CA SER A 151 12.60 -9.46 -5.59
C SER A 151 12.61 -8.01 -5.11
N THR A 152 13.38 -7.13 -5.76
CA THR A 152 13.37 -5.69 -5.46
C THR A 152 12.01 -5.05 -5.74
N SER A 153 11.38 -5.36 -6.88
CA SER A 153 10.05 -4.83 -7.21
C SER A 153 8.98 -5.31 -6.22
N ALA A 154 9.06 -6.58 -5.80
CA ALA A 154 8.14 -7.14 -4.81
C ALA A 154 8.24 -6.42 -3.47
N MET A 155 9.46 -6.18 -2.99
CA MET A 155 9.68 -5.43 -1.75
C MET A 155 9.06 -4.02 -1.84
N TYR A 156 9.27 -3.31 -2.95
CA TYR A 156 8.80 -1.93 -3.10
C TYR A 156 7.28 -1.83 -3.26
N ARG A 157 6.67 -2.79 -3.97
CA ARG A 157 5.21 -2.91 -4.00
C ARG A 157 4.66 -3.23 -2.61
N GLY A 158 5.35 -4.06 -1.84
CA GLY A 158 4.95 -4.45 -0.49
C GLY A 158 4.89 -3.24 0.43
N ILE A 159 5.98 -2.47 0.45
CA ILE A 159 6.06 -1.18 1.16
C ILE A 159 4.91 -0.26 0.71
N ARG A 160 4.76 0.01 -0.59
CA ARG A 160 3.72 0.92 -1.10
C ARG A 160 2.30 0.49 -0.74
N ASN A 161 1.96 -0.77 -1.01
CA ASN A 161 0.60 -1.27 -0.90
C ASN A 161 0.17 -1.38 0.57
N SER A 162 1.07 -1.84 1.45
CA SER A 162 0.82 -1.90 2.89
C SER A 162 0.68 -0.49 3.49
N SER A 163 1.57 0.45 3.17
CA SER A 163 1.45 1.82 3.69
C SER A 163 0.15 2.50 3.28
N ARG A 164 -0.33 2.27 2.05
CA ARG A 164 -1.63 2.80 1.60
C ARG A 164 -2.80 2.20 2.36
N ARG A 165 -2.74 0.92 2.71
CA ARG A 165 -3.80 0.27 3.51
C ARG A 165 -3.85 0.83 4.92
N VAL A 166 -2.69 1.03 5.55
CA VAL A 166 -2.62 1.71 6.85
C VAL A 166 -3.14 3.14 6.74
N ALA A 167 -2.73 3.89 5.72
CA ALA A 167 -3.21 5.26 5.54
C ALA A 167 -4.73 5.33 5.33
N LEU A 168 -5.31 4.39 4.58
CA LEU A 168 -6.75 4.33 4.38
C LEU A 168 -7.51 4.07 5.68
N ALA A 169 -6.99 3.19 6.53
CA ALA A 169 -7.63 2.84 7.80
C ALA A 169 -7.46 3.92 8.88
N TYR A 170 -6.30 4.59 8.94
CA TYR A 170 -5.94 5.44 10.08
C TYR A 170 -5.80 6.94 9.76
N LEU A 171 -5.60 7.31 8.50
CA LEU A 171 -5.36 8.71 8.10
C LEU A 171 -6.51 9.35 7.32
N ARG A 172 -7.57 8.60 6.96
CA ARG A 172 -8.69 9.10 6.16
C ARG A 172 -9.34 10.34 6.77
N ASP A 173 -9.63 10.30 8.07
CA ASP A 173 -10.33 11.38 8.76
C ASP A 173 -9.39 12.52 9.21
N ARG A 174 -8.07 12.35 9.01
CA ARG A 174 -7.03 13.32 9.39
C ARG A 174 -6.54 14.16 8.22
N GLN A 175 -6.83 13.76 7.00
CA GLN A 175 -6.58 14.60 5.84
C GLN A 175 -7.61 15.73 5.81
N PRO A 176 -7.20 17.00 5.55
CA PRO A 176 -8.19 17.99 5.14
C PRO A 176 -8.93 17.40 3.94
N PRO A 177 -10.27 17.58 3.83
CA PRO A 177 -11.03 17.04 2.73
C PRO A 177 -10.26 17.34 1.45
N ARG A 178 -9.81 16.28 0.77
CA ARG A 178 -9.30 16.41 -0.59
C ARG A 178 -10.42 17.18 -1.30
N PRO A 179 -10.11 18.17 -2.17
CA PRO A 179 -11.11 18.70 -3.07
C PRO A 179 -11.46 17.58 -4.06
N VAL A 180 -12.22 16.60 -3.57
CA VAL A 180 -13.12 15.76 -4.30
C VAL A 180 -14.35 16.64 -4.37
N GLY A 181 -14.75 17.04 -5.57
CA GLY A 181 -16.07 17.63 -5.76
C GLY A 181 -17.10 16.66 -5.18
N GLY A 182 -17.61 16.99 -4.00
CA GLY A 182 -18.36 16.06 -3.16
C GLY A 182 -18.07 16.27 -1.68
N ASP A 183 -18.10 17.52 -1.24
CA ASP A 183 -18.50 17.80 0.13
C ASP A 183 -20.02 17.62 0.14
N GLU A 184 -20.57 16.77 1.03
CA GLU A 184 -22.02 16.65 1.24
C GLU A 184 -22.63 17.99 1.72
N THR A 185 -21.77 18.99 1.99
CA THR A 185 -22.14 20.38 2.25
C THR A 185 -21.68 21.40 1.19
N ALA A 186 -21.02 20.99 0.11
CA ALA A 186 -20.87 21.85 -1.08
C ALA A 186 -22.26 22.02 -1.73
N PRO A 187 -22.60 23.20 -2.26
CA PRO A 187 -23.81 23.33 -3.05
C PRO A 187 -23.76 22.25 -4.14
N ALA A 188 -24.78 21.39 -4.17
CA ALA A 188 -24.93 20.36 -5.20
C ALA A 188 -24.76 21.06 -6.55
N ILE A 189 -23.73 20.68 -7.32
CA ILE A 189 -23.50 21.23 -8.65
C ILE A 189 -24.76 20.90 -9.43
N THR A 190 -25.52 21.92 -9.83
CA THR A 190 -26.77 21.69 -10.54
C THR A 190 -26.46 21.29 -11.99
N LEU A 191 -27.40 20.60 -12.63
CA LEU A 191 -27.27 20.27 -14.05
C LEU A 191 -27.06 21.55 -14.89
N GLU A 192 -27.73 22.63 -14.53
CA GLU A 192 -27.62 23.93 -15.21
C GLU A 192 -26.22 24.55 -15.05
N ASP A 193 -25.57 24.39 -13.88
CA ASP A 193 -24.19 24.85 -13.68
C ASP A 193 -23.20 24.04 -14.52
N LEU A 194 -23.44 22.72 -14.62
CA LEU A 194 -22.56 21.80 -15.33
C LEU A 194 -22.69 21.95 -16.86
N GLU A 195 -23.90 22.17 -17.38
CA GLU A 195 -24.17 22.45 -18.80
C GLU A 195 -23.54 23.77 -19.28
N ARG A 196 -23.26 24.71 -18.37
CA ARG A 196 -22.58 25.98 -18.68
C ARG A 196 -21.06 25.84 -18.79
N LEU A 197 -20.48 24.76 -18.28
CA LEU A 197 -19.05 24.52 -18.34
C LEU A 197 -18.65 23.94 -19.70
N THR A 198 -17.59 24.47 -20.27
CA THR A 198 -16.92 23.84 -21.41
C THR A 198 -16.19 22.58 -20.94
N TRP A 199 -15.94 21.64 -21.87
CA TRP A 199 -15.20 20.42 -21.57
C TRP A 199 -13.83 20.67 -20.92
N LEU A 200 -13.11 21.71 -21.36
CA LEU A 200 -11.83 22.10 -20.78
C LEU A 200 -11.99 22.57 -19.33
N GLU A 201 -13.06 23.29 -19.01
CA GLU A 201 -13.36 23.73 -17.65
C GLU A 201 -13.73 22.55 -16.74
N ILE A 202 -14.48 21.58 -17.26
CA ILE A 202 -14.79 20.31 -16.57
C ILE A 202 -13.52 19.52 -16.24
N LEU A 203 -12.55 19.46 -17.15
CA LEU A 203 -11.25 18.84 -16.89
C LEU A 203 -10.45 19.63 -15.84
N SER A 204 -10.46 20.96 -15.92
CA SER A 204 -9.69 21.82 -15.01
C SER A 204 -10.27 21.90 -13.60
N SER A 205 -11.58 21.66 -13.43
CA SER A 205 -12.26 21.66 -12.13
C SER A 205 -11.97 20.39 -11.31
N GLY A 206 -11.39 19.37 -11.94
CA GLY A 206 -11.12 18.07 -11.33
C GLY A 206 -12.34 17.16 -11.21
N LEU A 207 -13.50 17.56 -11.78
CA LEU A 207 -14.68 16.69 -11.91
C LEU A 207 -14.39 15.50 -12.83
N VAL A 208 -13.55 15.71 -13.84
CA VAL A 208 -13.08 14.70 -14.77
C VAL A 208 -11.56 14.80 -14.88
N ALA A 209 -10.86 13.67 -14.74
CA ALA A 209 -9.41 13.58 -14.96
C ALA A 209 -9.13 12.81 -16.25
N SER A 210 -8.20 13.29 -17.07
CA SER A 210 -7.73 12.56 -18.26
C SER A 210 -6.27 12.16 -18.10
N MET A 211 -5.92 10.98 -18.61
CA MET A 211 -4.55 10.47 -18.68
C MET A 211 -4.30 9.89 -20.07
N GLU A 212 -3.34 10.48 -20.78
CA GLU A 212 -2.87 9.96 -22.05
C GLU A 212 -1.93 8.77 -21.82
N VAL A 213 -2.21 7.65 -22.47
CA VAL A 213 -1.37 6.44 -22.45
C VAL A 213 -0.59 6.36 -23.76
N VAL A 214 0.64 6.88 -23.74
CA VAL A 214 1.55 6.81 -24.89
C VAL A 214 2.22 5.45 -24.97
N ARG A 215 2.08 4.74 -26.10
CA ARG A 215 2.76 3.47 -26.37
C ARG A 215 3.41 3.46 -27.76
N TYR A 216 4.74 3.28 -27.80
CA TYR A 216 5.53 3.02 -29.02
C TYR A 216 5.21 3.91 -30.26
N GLU A 217 5.12 5.23 -30.08
CA GLU A 217 4.90 6.21 -31.17
C GLU A 217 3.68 5.94 -32.08
N ALA A 218 2.67 5.22 -31.59
CA ALA A 218 1.36 5.13 -32.21
C ALA A 218 0.31 5.71 -31.26
N LEU A 219 -0.73 6.32 -31.86
CA LEU A 219 -1.85 7.03 -31.22
C LEU A 219 -2.15 6.51 -29.82
N GLY A 220 -1.98 7.40 -28.84
CA GLY A 220 -2.16 7.12 -27.43
C GLY A 220 -3.62 6.88 -27.11
N LEU A 221 -3.88 5.99 -26.16
CA LEU A 221 -5.21 5.80 -25.60
C LEU A 221 -5.43 6.89 -24.54
N ASP A 222 -6.47 7.70 -24.70
CA ASP A 222 -6.91 8.66 -23.70
C ASP A 222 -7.87 7.98 -22.72
N LEU A 223 -7.44 7.91 -21.46
CA LEU A 223 -8.24 7.41 -20.36
C LEU A 223 -8.88 8.57 -19.63
N THR A 224 -10.21 8.60 -19.57
CA THR A 224 -10.96 9.61 -18.83
C THR A 224 -11.58 8.97 -17.59
N PHE A 225 -11.36 9.55 -16.41
CA PHE A 225 -11.85 9.07 -15.12
C PHE A 225 -12.73 10.13 -14.48
N SER A 226 -13.86 9.72 -13.90
CA SER A 226 -14.68 10.61 -13.07
C SER A 226 -15.36 9.83 -11.95
N TYR A 227 -15.47 10.43 -10.77
CA TYR A 227 -16.29 9.87 -9.71
C TYR A 227 -17.75 10.27 -9.96
N ILE A 228 -18.60 9.29 -10.23
CA ILE A 228 -20.02 9.48 -10.56
C ILE A 228 -20.92 8.95 -9.45
N GLY A 229 -20.52 9.10 -8.18
CA GLY A 229 -21.44 8.88 -7.07
C GLY A 229 -22.57 9.93 -7.03
N ASP A 230 -22.31 11.10 -7.61
CA ASP A 230 -23.29 12.18 -7.78
C ASP A 230 -24.18 11.93 -9.02
N GLU A 231 -25.50 12.07 -8.83
CA GLU A 231 -26.51 11.79 -9.86
C GLU A 231 -26.43 12.75 -11.06
N VAL A 232 -26.06 14.01 -10.84
CA VAL A 232 -26.02 15.02 -11.91
C VAL A 232 -24.89 14.70 -12.88
N LEU A 233 -23.69 14.42 -12.36
CA LEU A 233 -22.54 14.11 -13.19
C LEU A 233 -22.68 12.73 -13.85
N GLY A 234 -23.24 11.75 -13.14
CA GLY A 234 -23.56 10.44 -13.69
C GLY A 234 -24.54 10.52 -14.87
N ASN A 235 -25.63 11.28 -14.71
CA ASN A 235 -26.62 11.52 -15.77
C ASN A 235 -26.02 12.29 -16.95
N LEU A 236 -25.14 13.27 -16.72
CA LEU A 236 -24.48 13.99 -17.81
C LEU A 236 -23.58 13.07 -18.65
N LEU A 237 -22.76 12.24 -17.99
CA LEU A 237 -21.74 11.42 -18.66
C LEU A 237 -22.31 10.15 -19.30
N LEU A 238 -23.28 9.51 -18.67
CA LEU A 238 -23.84 8.22 -19.11
C LEU A 238 -25.24 8.34 -19.71
N GLY A 239 -25.96 9.43 -19.45
CA GLY A 239 -27.39 9.54 -19.68
C GLY A 239 -28.21 8.93 -18.53
N PRO A 240 -29.44 9.42 -18.31
CA PRO A 240 -30.22 9.09 -17.12
C PRO A 240 -30.62 7.61 -17.00
N GLU A 241 -30.99 6.98 -18.12
CA GLU A 241 -31.39 5.57 -18.17
C GLU A 241 -30.22 4.64 -17.82
N THR A 242 -29.05 4.90 -18.41
CA THR A 242 -27.84 4.11 -18.20
C THR A 242 -27.30 4.31 -16.79
N TYR A 243 -27.29 5.55 -16.29
CA TYR A 243 -26.85 5.83 -14.93
C TYR A 243 -27.75 5.16 -13.88
N ALA A 244 -29.07 5.24 -14.04
CA ALA A 244 -30.03 4.58 -13.13
C ALA A 244 -29.79 3.06 -13.07
N SER A 245 -29.55 2.43 -14.23
CA SER A 245 -29.27 0.99 -14.31
C SER A 245 -27.97 0.60 -13.60
N VAL A 246 -26.90 1.41 -13.77
CA VAL A 246 -25.60 1.20 -13.11
C VAL A 246 -25.69 1.39 -11.60
N ARG A 247 -26.45 2.39 -11.14
CA ARG A 247 -26.67 2.65 -9.73
C ARG A 247 -27.42 1.52 -9.04
N GLU A 248 -28.52 1.06 -9.63
CA GLU A 248 -29.26 -0.10 -9.11
C GLU A 248 -28.36 -1.32 -9.00
N GLN A 249 -27.54 -1.59 -10.02
CA GLN A 249 -26.60 -2.70 -10.00
C GLN A 249 -25.53 -2.54 -8.90
N ALA A 250 -25.01 -1.34 -8.68
CA ALA A 250 -24.02 -1.10 -7.63
C ALA A 250 -24.60 -1.22 -6.21
N GLU A 251 -25.86 -0.84 -6.00
CA GLU A 251 -26.57 -1.06 -4.73
C GLU A 251 -26.70 -2.56 -4.42
N THR A 252 -26.91 -3.41 -5.43
CA THR A 252 -26.93 -4.88 -5.22
C THR A 252 -25.58 -5.46 -4.82
N TRP A 253 -24.47 -4.78 -5.13
CA TRP A 253 -23.12 -5.20 -4.75
C TRP A 253 -22.73 -4.78 -3.33
N GLY A 254 -23.62 -4.09 -2.60
CA GLY A 254 -23.40 -3.70 -1.20
C GLY A 254 -22.27 -2.67 -1.02
N ASN A 255 -21.95 -1.92 -2.07
CA ASN A 255 -20.96 -0.85 -2.04
C ASN A 255 -21.67 0.47 -1.74
N ASP A 256 -21.06 1.34 -0.92
CA ASP A 256 -21.60 2.64 -0.44
C ASP A 256 -21.76 3.70 -1.56
N GLY A 257 -22.27 3.33 -2.74
CA GLY A 257 -22.52 4.27 -3.83
C GLY A 257 -21.28 4.80 -4.55
N HIS A 258 -20.10 4.20 -4.31
CA HIS A 258 -18.87 4.61 -4.97
C HIS A 258 -18.82 4.11 -6.42
N LEU A 259 -19.29 4.94 -7.35
CA LEU A 259 -19.27 4.69 -8.79
C LEU A 259 -18.17 5.49 -9.47
N MET A 260 -17.45 4.87 -10.41
CA MET A 260 -16.45 5.51 -11.25
C MET A 260 -16.82 5.34 -12.72
N PHE A 261 -16.77 6.44 -13.46
CA PHE A 261 -16.80 6.46 -14.92
C PHE A 261 -15.39 6.29 -15.48
N LEU A 262 -15.23 5.37 -16.44
CA LEU A 262 -14.01 5.18 -17.21
C LEU A 262 -14.33 5.30 -18.71
N GLY A 263 -13.93 6.41 -19.30
CA GLY A 263 -13.95 6.63 -20.75
C GLY A 263 -12.65 6.17 -21.40
N LEU A 264 -12.76 5.56 -22.58
CA LEU A 264 -11.65 5.13 -23.42
C LEU A 264 -11.80 5.80 -24.79
N ASP A 265 -10.80 6.58 -25.19
CA ASP A 265 -10.73 7.24 -26.51
C ASP A 265 -9.33 7.02 -27.12
N GLY A 266 -9.16 7.14 -28.45
CA GLY A 266 -7.87 6.89 -29.11
C GLY A 266 -7.80 7.19 -30.59
#